data_AF-A0A165CCB3-F1
#
_entry.id   AF-A0A165CCB3-F1
#
_cell.length_a   1.000
_cell.length_b   1.000
_cell.length_c   1.000
_cell.angle_alpha   90.00
_cell.angle_beta   90.00
_cell.angle_gamma   90.00
#
_symmetry.space_group_name_H-M   'P 1'
#
loop_
_entity.id
_entity.type
_entity.pdbx_description
1 polymer ?
#
loop_
_entity_poly.entity_id
_entity_poly.type
_entity_poly.pdbx_seq_one_letter_code
_entity_poly.pdbx_strand_id
1 'polypeptide(L)'
;VLDSCPGDHGLATTFAVLRPKGPVLSYVLAPLLYAIIAMRQRLEHRQPLFTEIRLALLQEELLSPFITASPVTERVYIYSTSDSVVKVEDVEAHVEAARTAGLHVDTEKFTTPSPHVGHARTDERRYWEAVARTWKKACHNARAKL
;
A
#
# COMPACT_ATOMS: atom_id res chain seq x y z
N VAL A 1 6.76 4.94 2.82
CA VAL A 1 5.52 5.74 2.65
C VAL A 1 4.54 4.87 1.89
N LEU A 2 3.35 4.64 2.44
CA LEU A 2 2.27 3.90 1.82
C LEU A 2 1.17 4.92 1.47
N ASP A 3 1.06 5.22 0.18
CA ASP A 3 0.08 6.18 -0.34
C ASP A 3 -1.06 5.43 -1.00
N SER A 4 -2.27 5.61 -0.48
CA SER A 4 -3.49 4.99 -0.99
C SER A 4 -3.39 3.45 -1.06
N CYS A 5 -2.74 2.83 -0.08
CA CYS A 5 -2.51 1.38 -0.03
C CYS A 5 -2.30 0.89 1.42
N PRO A 6 -2.42 -0.43 1.69
CA PRO A 6 -2.92 -1.48 0.80
C PRO A 6 -4.46 -1.59 0.80
N GLY A 7 -5.04 -2.10 -0.30
CA GLY A 7 -6.46 -2.47 -0.40
C GLY A 7 -6.66 -3.98 -0.43
N ASP A 8 -7.87 -4.46 -0.10
CA ASP A 8 -8.15 -5.90 0.05
C ASP A 8 -8.69 -6.54 -1.25
N HIS A 9 -9.24 -5.74 -2.16
CA HIS A 9 -9.90 -6.18 -3.39
C HIS A 9 -9.07 -5.94 -4.66
N GLY A 10 -7.74 -6.00 -4.52
CA GLY A 10 -6.79 -5.45 -5.50
C GLY A 10 -7.04 -5.80 -6.96
N LEU A 11 -7.33 -7.06 -7.33
CA LEU A 11 -7.61 -7.42 -8.73
C LEU A 11 -8.91 -6.80 -9.24
N ALA A 12 -10.00 -6.94 -8.49
CA ALA A 12 -11.31 -6.44 -8.89
C ALA A 12 -11.27 -4.91 -9.05
N THR A 13 -10.65 -4.21 -8.10
CA THR A 13 -10.45 -2.76 -8.16
C THR A 13 -9.54 -2.36 -9.33
N THR A 14 -8.41 -3.05 -9.52
CA THR A 14 -7.48 -2.78 -10.62
C THR A 14 -8.18 -2.93 -11.97
N PHE A 15 -8.99 -3.97 -12.14
CA PHE A 15 -9.79 -4.15 -13.35
C PHE A 15 -10.88 -3.11 -13.54
N ALA A 16 -11.52 -2.66 -12.46
CA ALA A 16 -12.51 -1.59 -12.52
C ALA A 16 -11.88 -0.26 -12.99
N VAL A 17 -10.66 0.05 -12.54
CA VAL A 17 -9.94 1.29 -12.87
C VAL A 17 -9.26 1.24 -14.23
N LEU A 18 -8.57 0.14 -14.55
CA LEU A 18 -7.74 0.00 -15.75
C LEU A 18 -8.48 -0.58 -16.96
N ARG A 19 -9.81 -0.72 -16.89
CA ARG A 19 -10.62 -1.30 -17.97
C ARG A 19 -10.33 -0.58 -19.30
N PRO A 20 -9.74 -1.24 -20.31
CA PRO A 20 -9.39 -0.57 -21.56
C PRO A 20 -10.65 -0.10 -22.29
N LYS A 21 -10.52 1.03 -23.00
CA LYS A 21 -11.60 1.59 -23.83
C LYS A 21 -11.81 0.71 -25.06
N GLY A 22 -12.57 -0.37 -24.89
CA GLY A 22 -12.88 -1.33 -25.94
C GLY A 22 -13.48 -2.62 -25.33
N PRO A 23 -14.71 -3.01 -25.71
CA PRO A 23 -15.37 -4.16 -25.10
C PRO A 23 -14.57 -5.45 -25.35
N VAL A 24 -14.17 -5.71 -26.59
CA VAL A 24 -13.50 -6.96 -27.00
C VAL A 24 -12.17 -7.18 -26.27
N LEU A 25 -11.32 -6.16 -26.22
CA LEU A 25 -10.01 -6.26 -25.57
C LEU A 25 -10.13 -6.51 -24.06
N SER A 26 -11.12 -5.87 -23.41
CA SER A 26 -11.42 -6.09 -21.99
C SER A 26 -11.86 -7.53 -21.72
N TYR A 27 -12.69 -8.11 -22.60
CA TYR A 27 -13.20 -9.48 -22.44
C TYR A 27 -12.14 -10.56 -22.67
N VAL A 28 -11.02 -10.26 -23.33
CA VAL A 28 -9.92 -11.23 -23.54
C VAL A 28 -8.82 -11.06 -22.50
N LEU A 29 -8.35 -9.83 -22.25
CA LEU A 29 -7.23 -9.59 -21.35
C LEU A 29 -7.57 -9.88 -19.89
N ALA A 30 -8.79 -9.55 -19.45
CA ALA A 30 -9.19 -9.75 -18.07
C ALA A 30 -9.22 -11.24 -17.66
N PRO A 31 -9.94 -12.14 -18.36
CA PRO A 31 -9.92 -13.55 -18.00
C PRO A 31 -8.54 -14.17 -18.20
N LEU A 32 -7.74 -13.70 -19.17
CA LEU A 32 -6.36 -14.19 -19.34
C LEU A 32 -5.49 -13.86 -18.12
N LEU A 33 -5.51 -12.61 -17.64
CA LEU A 33 -4.75 -12.21 -16.46
C LEU A 33 -5.27 -12.92 -15.19
N TYR A 34 -6.59 -13.06 -15.03
CA TYR A 34 -7.17 -13.87 -13.96
C TYR A 34 -6.72 -15.34 -14.04
N ALA A 35 -6.69 -15.93 -15.23
CA ALA A 35 -6.25 -17.31 -15.44
C ALA A 35 -4.76 -17.49 -15.11
N ILE A 36 -3.90 -16.55 -15.50
CA ILE A 36 -2.47 -16.57 -15.14
C ILE A 36 -2.29 -16.53 -13.62
N ILE A 37 -2.99 -15.61 -12.93
CA ILE A 37 -2.89 -15.47 -11.48
C ILE A 37 -3.46 -16.71 -10.76
N ALA A 38 -4.59 -17.24 -11.21
CA ALA A 38 -5.18 -18.45 -10.65
C ALA A 38 -4.32 -19.69 -10.92
N MET A 39 -3.69 -19.77 -12.09
CA MET A 39 -2.76 -20.84 -12.44
C MET A 39 -1.54 -20.80 -11.51
N ARG A 40 -0.94 -19.62 -11.28
CA ARG A 40 0.15 -19.48 -10.30
C ARG A 40 -0.27 -19.91 -8.89
N GLN A 41 -1.43 -19.47 -8.42
CA GLN A 41 -1.94 -19.88 -7.11
C GLN A 41 -2.10 -21.39 -6.98
N ARG A 42 -2.64 -22.05 -8.02
CA ARG A 42 -2.85 -23.51 -8.04
C ARG A 42 -1.55 -24.30 -8.14
N LEU A 43 -0.61 -23.85 -8.98
CA LEU A 43 0.66 -24.56 -9.19
C LEU A 43 1.61 -24.42 -7.99
N GLU A 44 1.57 -23.28 -7.29
CA GLU A 44 2.53 -22.99 -6.22
C GLU A 44 1.94 -23.13 -4.81
N HIS A 45 0.65 -23.51 -4.69
CA HIS A 45 -0.11 -23.54 -3.43
C HIS A 45 0.04 -22.23 -2.63
N ARG A 46 0.15 -21.12 -3.35
CA ARG A 46 0.40 -19.77 -2.83
C ARG A 46 -0.91 -19.14 -2.39
N GLN A 47 -0.81 -18.17 -1.47
CA GLN A 47 -1.95 -17.34 -1.10
C GLN A 47 -2.37 -16.49 -2.32
N PRO A 48 -3.58 -15.91 -2.32
CA PRO A 48 -3.94 -14.95 -3.35
C PRO A 48 -2.90 -13.82 -3.44
N LEU A 49 -2.50 -13.44 -4.66
CA LEU A 49 -1.39 -12.51 -4.92
C LEU A 49 -1.45 -11.23 -4.06
N PHE A 50 -2.63 -10.62 -3.93
CA PHE A 50 -2.80 -9.41 -3.14
C PHE A 50 -2.69 -9.65 -1.64
N THR A 51 -3.11 -10.82 -1.16
CA THR A 51 -2.88 -11.24 0.22
C THR A 51 -1.39 -11.37 0.49
N GLU A 52 -0.62 -11.96 -0.42
CA GLU A 52 0.84 -12.06 -0.28
C GLU A 52 1.51 -10.69 -0.22
N ILE A 53 1.15 -9.78 -1.13
CA ILE A 53 1.68 -8.40 -1.12
C ILE A 53 1.31 -7.69 0.18
N ARG A 54 0.06 -7.83 0.65
CA ARG A 54 -0.42 -7.21 1.89
C ARG A 54 0.31 -7.76 3.12
N LEU A 55 0.59 -9.05 3.16
CA LEU A 55 1.38 -9.68 4.21
C LEU A 55 2.85 -9.28 4.14
N ALA A 56 3.42 -9.14 2.95
CA ALA A 56 4.79 -8.66 2.78
C ALA A 56 4.98 -7.26 3.38
N LEU A 57 3.97 -6.38 3.28
CA LEU A 57 4.01 -5.06 3.93
C LEU A 57 4.03 -5.10 5.47
N LEU A 58 3.72 -6.25 6.08
CA LEU A 58 3.82 -6.48 7.53
C LEU A 58 5.18 -7.06 7.95
N GLN A 59 6.11 -7.26 7.02
CA GLN A 59 7.46 -7.70 7.38
C GLN A 59 8.27 -6.55 7.97
N GLU A 60 9.00 -6.81 9.05
CA GLU A 60 9.91 -5.83 9.68
C GLU A 60 10.96 -5.34 8.68
N GLU A 61 11.59 -6.28 7.98
CA GLU A 61 12.62 -6.07 6.95
C GLU A 61 12.04 -5.85 5.55
N LEU A 62 10.96 -5.08 5.44
CA LEU A 62 10.34 -4.75 4.14
C LEU A 62 11.36 -4.16 3.16
N LEU A 63 12.29 -3.35 3.67
CA LEU A 63 13.42 -2.81 2.92
C LEU A 63 14.67 -3.56 3.38
N SER A 64 15.32 -4.26 2.44
CA SER A 64 16.53 -5.03 2.68
C SER A 64 17.57 -4.22 3.50
N PRO A 65 18.37 -4.86 4.37
CA PRO A 65 19.45 -4.21 5.12
C PRO A 65 20.52 -3.56 4.24
N PHE A 66 20.57 -3.87 2.93
CA PHE A 66 21.43 -3.17 1.98
C PHE A 66 20.93 -1.77 1.60
N ILE A 67 19.64 -1.49 1.84
CA ILE A 67 18.99 -0.22 1.49
C ILE A 67 18.79 0.65 2.74
N THR A 68 18.59 0.04 3.91
CA THR A 68 18.32 0.75 5.16
C THR A 68 19.46 0.58 6.17
N ALA A 69 19.91 1.70 6.75
CA ALA A 69 20.93 1.70 7.79
C ALA A 69 20.41 1.25 9.17
N SER A 70 19.12 0.98 9.30
CA SER A 70 18.45 0.55 10.52
C SER A 70 17.52 -0.61 10.20
N PRO A 71 17.47 -1.67 11.03
CA PRO A 71 16.50 -2.76 10.87
C PRO A 71 15.06 -2.29 11.14
N VAL A 72 14.90 -1.17 11.85
CA VAL A 72 13.59 -0.55 12.11
C VAL A 72 13.20 0.31 10.93
N THR A 73 12.15 -0.10 10.23
CA THR A 73 11.54 0.66 9.14
C THR A 73 10.41 1.55 9.68
N GLU A 74 10.51 2.86 9.47
CA GLU A 74 9.40 3.79 9.76
C GLU A 74 8.37 3.77 8.62
N ARG A 75 7.09 3.65 8.97
CA ARG A 75 5.99 3.60 7.99
C ARG A 75 5.03 4.75 8.24
N VAL A 76 4.48 5.28 7.15
CA VAL A 76 3.34 6.21 7.21
C VAL A 76 2.34 5.81 6.15
N TYR A 77 1.08 5.70 6.56
CA TYR A 77 -0.06 5.44 5.69
C TYR A 77 -0.75 6.77 5.42
N ILE A 78 -0.84 7.13 4.15
CA ILE A 78 -1.52 8.34 3.68
C ILE A 78 -2.73 7.89 2.87
N TYR A 79 -3.92 8.31 3.30
CA TYR A 79 -5.17 7.85 2.71
C TYR A 79 -6.30 8.87 2.94
N SER A 80 -7.40 8.75 2.20
CA SER A 80 -8.58 9.61 2.35
C SER A 80 -9.86 8.80 2.40
N THR A 81 -10.88 9.33 3.06
CA THR A 81 -12.24 8.75 3.05
C THR A 81 -12.92 8.84 1.69
N SER A 82 -12.42 9.69 0.78
CA SER A 82 -12.95 9.82 -0.58
C SER A 82 -12.20 9.00 -1.63
N ASP A 83 -11.22 8.19 -1.24
CA ASP A 83 -10.55 7.29 -2.17
C ASP A 83 -11.54 6.21 -2.65
N SER A 84 -11.88 6.24 -3.93
CA SER A 84 -12.82 5.29 -4.55
C SER A 84 -12.18 3.97 -4.98
N VAL A 85 -10.85 3.88 -4.90
CA VAL A 85 -10.05 2.73 -5.36
C VAL A 85 -9.66 1.89 -4.15
N VAL A 86 -9.02 2.51 -3.16
CA VAL A 86 -8.64 1.83 -1.91
C VAL A 86 -9.49 2.35 -0.77
N LYS A 87 -10.32 1.46 -0.22
CA LYS A 87 -11.23 1.78 0.87
C LYS A 87 -10.46 2.10 2.14
N VAL A 88 -10.96 3.10 2.88
CA VAL A 88 -10.35 3.52 4.14
C VAL A 88 -10.33 2.39 5.18
N GLU A 89 -11.36 1.54 5.17
CA GLU A 89 -11.46 0.41 6.10
C GLU A 89 -10.35 -0.63 5.86
N ASP A 90 -9.97 -0.86 4.60
CA ASP A 90 -8.91 -1.81 4.25
C ASP A 90 -7.54 -1.32 4.76
N VAL A 91 -7.30 0.00 4.64
CA VAL A 91 -6.08 0.66 5.12
C VAL A 91 -6.04 0.65 6.64
N GLU A 92 -7.11 1.05 7.31
CA GLU A 92 -7.19 1.08 8.78
C GLU A 92 -7.03 -0.33 9.37
N ALA A 93 -7.63 -1.36 8.76
CA ALA A 93 -7.42 -2.75 9.17
C ALA A 93 -5.95 -3.19 9.02
N HIS A 94 -5.26 -2.75 7.96
CA HIS A 94 -3.83 -3.04 7.79
C HIS A 94 -2.94 -2.28 8.77
N VAL A 95 -3.28 -1.03 9.08
CA VAL A 95 -2.60 -0.24 10.12
C VAL A 95 -2.68 -0.95 11.47
N GLU A 96 -3.85 -1.45 11.86
CA GLU A 96 -4.01 -2.20 13.11
C GLU A 96 -3.25 -3.53 13.10
N ALA A 97 -3.21 -4.24 11.97
CA ALA A 97 -2.39 -5.44 11.81
C ALA A 97 -0.89 -5.11 11.97
N ALA A 98 -0.43 -4.01 11.37
CA ALA A 98 0.95 -3.56 11.47
C ALA A 98 1.34 -3.15 12.89
N ARG A 99 0.46 -2.42 13.60
CA ARG A 99 0.64 -2.07 15.02
C ARG A 99 0.70 -3.33 15.90
N THR A 100 -0.20 -4.29 15.66
CA THR A 100 -0.23 -5.57 16.38
C THR A 100 1.04 -6.38 16.16
N ALA A 101 1.62 -6.30 14.96
CA ALA A 101 2.91 -6.90 14.62
C ALA A 101 4.13 -6.15 15.20
N GLY A 102 3.93 -5.11 16.01
CA GLY A 102 5.01 -4.32 16.63
C GLY A 102 5.71 -3.34 15.69
N LEU A 103 5.16 -3.10 14.49
CA LEU A 103 5.78 -2.21 13.51
C LEU A 103 5.56 -0.73 13.87
N HIS A 104 6.54 0.09 13.53
CA HIS A 104 6.45 1.54 13.67
C HIS A 104 5.57 2.13 12.55
N VAL A 105 4.41 2.65 12.95
CA VAL A 105 3.35 3.09 12.03
C VAL A 105 2.77 4.44 12.42
N ASP A 106 2.92 5.41 11.52
CA ASP A 106 2.17 6.66 11.51
C ASP A 106 1.00 6.60 10.51
N THR A 107 -0.01 7.44 10.71
CA THR A 107 -1.13 7.61 9.78
C THR A 107 -1.40 9.08 9.48
N GLU A 108 -1.77 9.38 8.24
CA GLU A 108 -2.17 10.69 7.77
C GLU A 108 -3.48 10.56 6.97
N LYS A 109 -4.61 10.68 7.68
CA LYS A 109 -5.94 10.56 7.10
C LYS A 109 -6.45 11.92 6.61
N PHE A 110 -6.65 12.05 5.31
CA PHE A 110 -7.23 13.23 4.68
C PHE A 110 -8.75 13.20 4.84
N THR A 111 -9.27 14.14 5.65
CA THR A 111 -10.70 14.34 5.88
C THR A 111 -11.37 15.16 4.78
N THR A 112 -10.60 16.01 4.10
CA THR A 112 -11.03 16.65 2.86
C THR A 112 -10.97 15.65 1.71
N PRO A 113 -11.88 15.74 0.73
CA PRO A 113 -11.85 14.86 -0.42
C PRO A 113 -10.51 14.95 -1.16
N SER A 114 -9.80 13.83 -1.23
CA SER A 114 -8.63 13.64 -2.06
C SER A 114 -8.76 12.34 -2.84
N PRO A 115 -8.52 12.34 -4.17
CA PRO A 115 -8.58 11.12 -4.96
C PRO A 115 -7.39 10.20 -4.67
N HIS A 116 -7.50 8.95 -5.10
CA HIS A 116 -6.45 7.93 -5.07
C HIS A 116 -5.13 8.48 -5.63
N VAL A 117 -4.05 8.36 -4.86
CA VAL A 117 -2.68 8.83 -5.19
C VAL A 117 -2.62 10.35 -5.47
N GLY A 118 -3.66 11.09 -5.09
CA GLY A 118 -3.80 12.52 -5.32
C GLY A 118 -3.51 13.40 -4.10
N HIS A 119 -3.11 12.82 -2.96
CA HIS A 119 -3.00 13.52 -1.68
C HIS A 119 -2.03 14.70 -1.71
N ALA A 120 -0.85 14.51 -2.33
CA ALA A 120 0.14 15.58 -2.50
C ALA A 120 -0.38 16.76 -3.34
N ARG A 121 -1.27 16.50 -4.29
CA ARG A 121 -1.88 17.56 -5.12
C ARG A 121 -3.02 18.27 -4.40
N THR A 122 -3.73 17.56 -3.52
CA THR A 122 -4.86 18.11 -2.75
C THR A 122 -4.38 19.03 -1.62
N ASP A 123 -3.39 18.60 -0.84
CA ASP A 123 -2.76 19.40 0.21
C ASP A 123 -1.27 19.04 0.30
N GLU A 124 -0.48 19.73 -0.52
CA GLU A 124 0.96 19.52 -0.65
C GLU A 124 1.68 19.64 0.69
N ARG A 125 1.34 20.68 1.45
CA ARG A 125 1.99 20.97 2.73
C ARG A 125 1.75 19.83 3.71
N ARG A 126 0.50 19.41 3.89
CA ARG A 126 0.15 18.32 4.80
C ARG A 126 0.82 17.01 4.39
N TYR A 127 0.81 16.69 3.10
CA TYR A 127 1.43 15.48 2.56
C TYR A 127 2.93 15.43 2.84
N TRP A 128 3.67 16.46 2.44
CA TRP A 128 5.13 16.48 2.60
C TRP A 128 5.56 16.66 4.05
N GLU A 129 4.77 17.33 4.89
CA GLU A 129 5.00 17.34 6.34
C GLU A 129 4.93 15.93 6.91
N ALA A 130 3.94 15.10 6.52
CA ALA A 130 3.85 13.71 6.97
C ALA A 130 5.06 12.88 6.51
N VAL A 131 5.41 12.96 5.22
CA VAL A 131 6.60 12.28 4.67
C VAL A 131 7.88 12.72 5.38
N ALA A 132 8.06 14.02 5.59
CA ALA A 132 9.24 14.57 6.24
C ALA A 132 9.34 14.15 7.71
N ARG A 133 8.22 14.07 8.45
CA ARG A 133 8.21 13.56 9.84
C ARG A 133 8.68 12.11 9.88
N THR A 134 8.14 11.25 9.03
CA THR A 134 8.54 9.84 8.95
C THR A 134 10.02 9.69 8.56
N TRP A 135 10.49 10.48 7.59
CA TRP A 135 11.90 10.46 7.18
C TRP A 135 12.83 10.89 8.32
N LYS A 136 12.49 11.95 9.07
CA LYS A 136 13.25 12.40 10.23
C LYS A 136 13.35 11.32 11.31
N LYS A 137 12.25 10.61 11.61
CA LYS A 137 12.26 9.46 12.53
C LYS A 137 13.21 8.37 12.06
N ALA A 138 13.17 8.02 10.77
CA ALA A 138 14.04 7.00 10.19
C ALA A 138 15.52 7.39 10.31
N CYS A 139 15.87 8.63 9.95
CA CYS A 139 17.24 9.13 10.09
C CYS A 139 17.72 9.19 11.55
N HIS A 140 16.83 9.57 12.48
CA HIS A 140 17.15 9.58 13.91
C HIS A 140 17.45 8.16 14.41
N ASN A 141 16.59 7.19 14.08
CA ASN A 141 16.76 5.79 14.49
C ASN A 141 17.99 5.13 13.88
N ALA A 142 18.36 5.49 12.64
CA ALA A 142 19.61 5.05 12.04
C ALA A 142 20.85 5.60 12.76
N ARG A 143 20.82 6.87 13.20
CA ARG A 143 21.94 7.50 13.91
C ARG A 143 22.10 7.03 15.34
N ALA A 144 21.00 6.75 16.04
CA ALA A 144 21.02 6.30 17.44
C ALA A 144 21.63 4.89 17.63
N LYS A 145 21.89 4.16 16.54
CA LYS A 145 22.47 2.81 16.54
C LYS A 145 23.92 2.74 16.03
N LEU A 146 24.50 3.86 15.58
CA LEU A 146 25.93 3.99 15.27
C LEU A 146 26.69 4.43 16.53
#